data_AF-A0A965I282-F1
#
_entry.id   AF-A0A965I282-F1
#
_cell.length_a   1.000
_cell.length_b   1.000
_cell.length_c   1.000
_cell.angle_alpha   90.00
_cell.angle_beta   90.00
_cell.angle_gamma   90.00
#
_symmetry.space_group_name_H-M   'P 1'
#
loop_
_entity.id
_entity.type
_entity.pdbx_description
1 polymer ?
#
loop_
_entity_poly.entity_id
_entity_poly.type
_entity_poly.pdbx_seq_one_letter_code
_entity_poly.pdbx_strand_id
1 'polypeptide(L)'
;TPPNQVLVALALFLSLYIMSPTLNLMYEQAVSPYMDGAMPIEDAITIAGGIIKDFMVPNTREADLALFADMAGEKPFATNQDVPFSVLLPAFITSELKTAFQIGFLIFLPFLVIDMVIASVLMSLGMMMLSPMLISLPFKLLLFVLVDGWAMMVGSLAAGYAVVGSP
;
A
#
# COMPACT_ATOMS: atom_id res chain seq x y z
N THR A 1 -13.61 -1.26 -17.30
CA THR A 1 -12.47 -1.12 -16.36
C THR A 1 -12.12 0.35 -16.25
N PRO A 2 -11.75 0.85 -15.06
CA PRO A 2 -11.29 2.24 -14.92
C PRO A 2 -10.03 2.48 -15.78
N PRO A 3 -9.86 3.66 -16.40
CA PRO A 3 -8.61 3.99 -17.09
C PRO A 3 -7.42 3.97 -16.14
N ASN A 4 -6.26 3.49 -16.59
CA ASN A 4 -5.04 3.46 -15.76
C ASN A 4 -4.68 4.83 -15.16
N GLN A 5 -4.91 5.92 -15.91
CA GLN A 5 -4.69 7.28 -15.42
C GLN A 5 -5.56 7.63 -14.20
N VAL A 6 -6.81 7.18 -14.18
CA VAL A 6 -7.72 7.39 -13.04
C VAL A 6 -7.22 6.61 -11.82
N LEU A 7 -6.72 5.39 -12.02
CA LEU A 7 -6.14 4.58 -10.94
C LEU A 7 -4.87 5.22 -10.38
N VAL A 8 -3.99 5.75 -11.24
CA VAL A 8 -2.78 6.45 -10.81
C VAL A 8 -3.13 7.72 -10.03
N ALA A 9 -4.10 8.50 -10.50
CA ALA A 9 -4.55 9.69 -9.80
C ALA A 9 -5.14 9.35 -8.42
N LEU A 10 -5.99 8.33 -8.35
CA LEU A 10 -6.55 7.84 -7.08
C LEU A 10 -5.45 7.39 -6.12
N ALA A 11 -4.49 6.59 -6.61
CA ALA A 11 -3.36 6.14 -5.81
C ALA A 11 -2.55 7.33 -5.27
N LEU A 12 -2.25 8.32 -6.11
CA LEU A 12 -1.51 9.51 -5.71
C LEU A 12 -2.24 10.31 -4.62
N PHE A 13 -3.54 10.55 -4.78
CA PHE A 13 -4.32 11.26 -3.77
C PHE A 13 -4.40 10.50 -2.45
N LEU A 14 -4.55 9.17 -2.50
CA LEU A 14 -4.52 8.33 -1.30
C LEU A 14 -3.15 8.36 -0.63
N SER A 15 -2.06 8.29 -1.41
CA SER A 15 -0.70 8.42 -0.88
C SER A 15 -0.50 9.75 -0.16
N LEU A 16 -0.91 10.86 -0.77
CA LEU A 16 -0.81 12.19 -0.15
C LEU A 16 -1.67 12.30 1.11
N TYR A 17 -2.86 11.72 1.11
CA TYR A 17 -3.75 11.71 2.27
C TYR A 17 -3.15 10.92 3.44
N ILE A 18 -2.67 9.70 3.19
CA ILE A 18 -2.05 8.83 4.20
C ILE A 18 -0.74 9.44 4.72
N MET A 19 0.06 10.02 3.82
CA MET A 19 1.35 10.64 4.16
C MET A 19 1.24 12.04 4.75
N SER A 20 0.04 12.65 4.78
CA SER A 20 -0.12 14.05 5.20
C SER A 20 0.55 14.38 6.55
N PRO A 21 0.46 13.53 7.60
CA PRO A 21 1.10 13.81 8.90
C PRO A 21 2.63 13.81 8.79
N THR A 22 3.20 12.83 8.08
CA THR A 22 4.64 12.72 7.83
C THR A 22 5.15 13.91 7.01
N LEU A 23 4.40 14.32 5.98
CA LEU A 23 4.73 15.47 5.14
C LEU A 23 4.68 16.79 5.92
N ASN A 24 3.67 16.97 6.78
CA ASN A 24 3.55 18.16 7.63
C ASN A 24 4.72 18.22 8.62
N LEU A 25 5.06 17.11 9.27
CA LEU A 25 6.18 17.05 10.20
C LEU A 25 7.50 17.38 9.52
N MET A 26 7.73 16.83 8.32
CA MET A 26 8.90 17.13 7.50
C MET A 26 8.94 18.60 7.07
N TYR A 27 7.78 19.18 6.73
CA TYR A 27 7.70 20.58 6.38
C TYR A 27 8.08 21.49 7.57
N GLU A 28 7.51 21.25 8.74
CA GLU A 28 7.74 22.04 9.95
C GLU A 28 9.17 21.91 10.48
N GLN A 29 9.73 20.70 10.47
CA GLN A 29 11.02 20.43 11.13
C GLN A 29 12.24 20.53 10.21
N ALA A 30 12.07 20.37 8.89
CA ALA A 30 13.18 20.39 7.95
C ALA A 30 13.02 21.46 6.87
N VAL A 31 11.88 21.52 6.19
CA VAL A 31 11.72 22.39 5.01
C VAL A 31 11.63 23.88 5.39
N SER A 32 10.75 24.25 6.32
CA SER A 32 10.60 25.66 6.74
C SER A 32 11.89 26.22 7.33
N PRO A 33 12.55 25.56 8.31
CA PRO A 33 13.79 26.07 8.90
C PRO A 33 14.92 26.23 7.88
N TYR A 34 15.01 25.34 6.89
CA TYR A 34 15.96 25.46 5.80
C TYR A 34 15.65 26.66 4.89
N MET A 35 14.38 26.83 4.50
CA MET A 35 13.94 27.96 3.65
C MET A 35 14.14 29.32 4.34
N ASP A 36 13.98 29.36 5.66
CA ASP A 36 14.19 30.54 6.49
C ASP A 36 15.68 30.83 6.77
N GLY A 37 16.59 29.98 6.27
CA GLY A 37 18.03 30.10 6.50
C GLY A 37 18.48 29.79 7.93
N ALA A 38 17.60 29.20 8.74
CA ALA A 38 17.86 28.82 10.14
C ALA A 38 18.58 27.47 10.27
N MET A 39 18.71 26.72 9.18
CA MET A 39 19.29 25.38 9.15
C MET A 39 20.05 25.12 7.84
N PRO A 40 21.24 24.49 7.88
CA PRO A 40 21.93 24.06 6.66
C PRO A 40 21.22 22.87 6.00
N ILE A 41 21.46 22.65 4.70
CA ILE A 41 20.76 21.61 3.93
C ILE A 41 21.09 20.20 4.43
N GLU A 42 22.30 19.98 4.94
CA GLU A 42 22.75 18.70 5.47
C GLU A 42 21.94 18.25 6.70
N ASP A 43 21.67 19.19 7.61
CA ASP A 43 20.84 18.94 8.80
C ASP A 43 19.39 18.71 8.40
N ALA A 44 18.88 19.51 7.45
CA ALA A 44 17.51 19.36 6.94
C ALA A 44 17.28 17.98 6.30
N ILE A 45 18.24 17.49 5.50
CA ILE A 45 18.19 16.15 4.90
C ILE A 45 18.23 15.07 5.98
N THR A 46 19.05 15.25 7.02
CA THR A 46 19.16 14.29 8.11
C THR A 46 17.85 14.17 8.90
N ILE A 47 17.23 15.31 9.24
CA ILE A 47 15.94 15.36 9.94
C ILE A 47 14.82 14.80 9.07
N ALA A 48 14.70 15.24 7.82
CA ALA A 48 13.69 14.74 6.88
C ALA A 48 13.84 13.22 6.65
N GLY A 49 15.08 12.76 6.52
CA GLY A 49 15.40 11.34 6.42
C GLY A 49 14.91 10.57 7.64
N GLY A 50 15.15 11.09 8.85
CA GLY A 50 14.66 10.46 10.08
C GLY A 50 13.14 10.36 10.14
N ILE A 51 12.42 11.41 9.73
CA ILE A 51 10.94 11.42 9.68
C ILE A 51 10.41 10.37 8.68
N ILE A 52 11.07 10.23 7.53
CA ILE A 52 10.71 9.19 6.55
C ILE A 52 10.96 7.79 7.12
N LYS A 53 12.06 7.57 7.85
CA LYS A 53 12.34 6.29 8.51
C LYS A 53 11.26 5.95 9.56
N ASP A 54 10.81 6.95 10.31
CA ASP A 54 9.75 6.76 11.31
C ASP A 54 8.41 6.36 10.69
N PHE A 55 8.17 6.70 9.41
CA PHE A 55 7.05 6.17 8.64
C PHE A 55 7.32 4.77 8.09
N MET A 56 8.49 4.54 7.48
CA MET A 56 8.77 3.31 6.75
C MET A 56 9.01 2.10 7.67
N VAL A 57 9.72 2.27 8.80
CA VAL A 57 10.10 1.16 9.68
C VAL A 57 8.86 0.47 10.26
N PRO A 58 7.86 1.17 10.85
CA PRO A 58 6.65 0.52 11.37
C PRO A 58 5.80 -0.17 10.28
N ASN A 59 5.88 0.32 9.05
CA ASN A 59 5.18 -0.26 7.90
C ASN A 59 5.98 -1.36 7.19
N THR A 60 7.19 -1.67 7.66
CA THR A 60 8.01 -2.77 7.13
C THR A 60 7.92 -3.97 8.07
N ARG A 61 7.63 -5.16 7.55
CA ARG A 61 7.65 -6.38 8.37
C ARG A 61 9.06 -6.65 8.87
N GLU A 62 9.18 -6.99 10.15
CA GLU A 62 10.45 -7.33 10.80
C GLU A 62 11.23 -8.42 10.05
N ALA A 63 10.54 -9.44 9.52
CA ALA A 63 11.16 -10.51 8.76
C ALA A 63 11.79 -10.03 7.44
N ASP A 64 11.13 -9.10 6.74
CA ASP A 64 11.65 -8.54 5.49
C ASP A 64 12.83 -7.61 5.79
N LEU A 65 12.75 -6.81 6.85
CA LEU A 65 13.84 -5.96 7.30
C LEU A 65 15.08 -6.77 7.73
N ALA A 66 14.88 -7.83 8.51
CA ALA A 66 15.94 -8.72 8.96
C ALA A 66 16.63 -9.43 7.80
N LEU A 67 15.87 -9.86 6.78
CA LEU A 67 16.42 -10.47 5.57
C LEU A 67 17.38 -9.53 4.85
N PHE A 68 16.97 -8.28 4.61
CA PHE A 68 17.85 -7.31 3.93
C PHE A 68 19.02 -6.86 4.79
N ALA A 69 18.87 -6.80 6.11
CA ALA A 69 19.97 -6.51 7.03
C ALA A 69 21.03 -7.62 7.00
N ASP A 70 20.62 -8.88 7.03
CA ASP A 70 21.51 -10.05 6.94
C ASP A 70 22.25 -10.09 5.60
N MET A 71 21.54 -9.84 4.49
CA MET A 71 22.15 -9.72 3.16
C MET A 71 23.19 -8.59 3.06
N ALA A 72 23.00 -7.51 3.81
CA ALA A 72 23.94 -6.40 3.89
C ALA A 72 25.12 -6.66 4.85
N GLY A 73 25.09 -7.75 5.62
CA GLY A 73 26.07 -8.03 6.66
C GLY A 73 25.96 -7.09 7.87
N GLU A 74 24.81 -6.45 8.04
CA GLU A 74 24.55 -5.48 9.11
C GLU A 74 24.17 -6.19 10.41
N LYS A 75 24.49 -5.55 11.54
CA LYS A 75 24.07 -6.02 12.88
C LYS A 75 22.63 -5.58 13.17
N PRO A 76 21.96 -6.20 14.17
CA PRO A 76 20.67 -5.70 14.63
C PRO A 76 20.73 -4.22 14.99
N PHE A 77 19.77 -3.45 14.47
CA PHE A 77 19.64 -2.02 14.73
C PHE A 77 18.96 -1.77 16.08
N ALA A 78 19.46 -0.81 16.87
CA ALA A 78 18.90 -0.50 18.18
C ALA A 78 17.67 0.42 18.08
N THR A 79 17.65 1.30 17.07
CA THR A 79 16.56 2.24 16.82
C THR A 79 16.18 2.28 15.34
N ASN A 80 14.97 2.77 15.05
CA ASN A 80 14.50 2.99 13.67
C ASN A 80 15.44 3.90 12.87
N GLN A 81 16.09 4.84 13.55
CA GLN A 81 16.99 5.83 12.96
C GLN A 81 18.30 5.20 12.49
N ASP A 82 18.73 4.11 13.12
CA ASP A 82 19.97 3.41 12.80
C ASP A 82 19.89 2.61 11.50
N VAL A 83 18.67 2.32 11.02
CA VAL A 83 18.46 1.51 9.81
C VAL A 83 18.91 2.31 8.56
N PRO A 84 19.88 1.83 7.78
CA PRO A 84 20.30 2.50 6.55
C PRO A 84 19.20 2.44 5.48
N PHE A 85 19.05 3.51 4.68
CA PHE A 85 18.09 3.52 3.58
C PHE A 85 18.35 2.43 2.53
N SER A 86 19.61 2.01 2.35
CA SER A 86 20.00 0.90 1.47
C SER A 86 19.37 -0.44 1.86
N VAL A 87 19.06 -0.62 3.16
CA VAL A 87 18.36 -1.80 3.70
C VAL A 87 16.86 -1.55 3.77
N LEU A 88 16.47 -0.37 4.27
CA LEU A 88 15.07 -0.03 4.54
C LEU A 88 14.21 0.08 3.27
N LEU A 89 14.70 0.73 2.22
CA LEU A 89 13.94 0.92 0.97
C LEU A 89 13.54 -0.41 0.32
N PRO A 90 14.46 -1.34 0.03
CA PRO A 90 14.08 -2.61 -0.58
C PRO A 90 13.23 -3.48 0.37
N ALA A 91 13.49 -3.45 1.68
CA ALA A 91 12.66 -4.15 2.67
C ALA A 91 11.21 -3.62 2.68
N PHE A 92 11.04 -2.29 2.73
CA PHE A 92 9.73 -1.66 2.69
C PHE A 92 8.96 -2.00 1.40
N ILE A 93 9.58 -1.81 0.24
CA ILE A 93 8.92 -2.09 -1.06
C ILE A 93 8.49 -3.55 -1.17
N THR A 94 9.33 -4.50 -0.76
CA THR A 94 8.99 -5.93 -0.81
C THR A 94 7.88 -6.29 0.17
N SER A 95 7.90 -5.69 1.37
CA SER A 95 6.85 -5.86 2.37
C SER A 95 5.50 -5.34 1.88
N GLU A 96 5.50 -4.15 1.28
CA GLU A 96 4.32 -3.51 0.71
C GLU A 96 3.76 -4.30 -0.48
N LEU A 97 4.62 -4.80 -1.36
CA LEU A 97 4.19 -5.67 -2.46
C LEU A 97 3.51 -6.94 -1.94
N LYS A 98 4.06 -7.57 -0.91
CA LYS A 98 3.47 -8.76 -0.28
C LYS A 98 2.10 -8.45 0.32
N THR A 99 1.98 -7.33 1.03
CA THR A 99 0.69 -6.86 1.58
C THR A 99 -0.31 -6.55 0.46
N ALA A 100 0.11 -5.87 -0.61
CA ALA A 100 -0.73 -5.59 -1.77
C ALA A 100 -1.24 -6.86 -2.46
N PHE A 101 -0.38 -7.88 -2.61
CA PHE A 101 -0.79 -9.19 -3.15
C PHE A 101 -1.80 -9.90 -2.24
N GLN A 102 -1.61 -9.84 -0.92
CA GLN A 102 -2.55 -10.43 0.03
C GLN A 102 -3.92 -9.76 -0.05
N ILE A 103 -3.96 -8.42 -0.03
CA ILE A 103 -5.20 -7.64 -0.18
C ILE A 103 -5.87 -7.94 -1.52
N GLY A 104 -5.10 -7.90 -2.62
CA GLY A 104 -5.60 -8.20 -3.96
C GLY A 104 -6.18 -9.61 -4.07
N PHE A 105 -5.52 -10.60 -3.48
CA PHE A 105 -6.03 -11.97 -3.44
C PHE A 105 -7.34 -12.08 -2.66
N LEU A 106 -7.44 -11.49 -1.47
CA LEU A 106 -8.65 -11.50 -0.65
C LEU A 106 -9.83 -10.82 -1.35
N ILE A 107 -9.59 -9.68 -2.01
CA ILE A 107 -10.61 -8.98 -2.82
C ILE A 107 -11.03 -9.84 -4.02
N PHE A 108 -10.12 -10.62 -4.62
CA PHE A 108 -10.40 -11.44 -5.79
C PHE A 108 -11.27 -12.67 -5.49
N LEU A 109 -11.15 -13.27 -4.30
CA LEU A 109 -11.88 -14.48 -3.90
C LEU A 109 -13.41 -14.45 -4.14
N PRO A 110 -14.18 -13.43 -3.71
CA PRO A 110 -15.62 -13.40 -3.94
C PRO A 110 -15.98 -13.39 -5.44
N PHE A 111 -15.19 -12.73 -6.28
CA PHE A 111 -15.41 -12.71 -7.73
C PHE A 111 -15.10 -14.05 -8.38
N LEU A 112 -14.08 -14.76 -7.88
CA LEU A 112 -13.73 -16.11 -8.32
C LEU A 112 -14.88 -17.08 -8.00
N VAL A 113 -15.49 -16.97 -6.82
CA VAL A 113 -16.67 -17.78 -6.46
C VAL A 113 -17.84 -17.53 -7.42
N ILE A 114 -18.12 -16.26 -7.77
CA ILE A 114 -19.16 -15.92 -8.77
C ILE A 114 -18.85 -16.59 -10.12
N ASP A 115 -17.59 -16.53 -10.58
CA ASP A 115 -17.18 -17.14 -11.83
C ASP A 115 -17.43 -18.65 -11.86
N MET A 116 -17.01 -19.35 -10.80
CA MET A 116 -17.17 -20.80 -10.70
C MET A 116 -18.65 -21.21 -10.65
N VAL A 117 -19.46 -20.49 -9.88
CA VAL A 117 -20.90 -20.77 -9.75
C VAL A 117 -21.60 -20.55 -11.10
N ILE A 118 -21.37 -19.42 -11.77
CA ILE A 118 -22.01 -19.13 -13.06
C ILE A 118 -21.56 -20.14 -14.12
N ALA A 119 -20.27 -20.49 -14.16
CA ALA A 119 -19.77 -21.52 -15.08
C ALA A 119 -20.47 -22.87 -14.86
N SER A 120 -20.61 -23.32 -13.61
CA SER A 120 -21.29 -24.58 -13.30
C SER A 120 -22.77 -24.58 -13.69
N VAL A 121 -23.48 -23.46 -13.51
CA VAL A 121 -24.90 -23.33 -13.87
C VAL A 121 -25.07 -23.34 -15.40
N LEU A 122 -24.24 -22.62 -16.14
CA LEU A 122 -24.29 -22.60 -17.61
C LEU A 122 -23.98 -23.99 -18.21
N MET A 123 -22.98 -24.69 -17.66
CA MET A 123 -22.67 -26.06 -18.06
C MET A 123 -23.84 -27.00 -17.78
N SER A 124 -24.50 -26.87 -16.61
CA SER A 124 -25.68 -27.66 -16.25
C SER A 124 -26.88 -27.41 -17.15
N LEU A 125 -27.00 -26.22 -17.74
CA LEU A 125 -28.07 -25.85 -18.69
C LEU A 125 -27.74 -26.26 -20.14
N GLY A 126 -26.59 -26.87 -20.38
CA GLY A 126 -26.14 -27.26 -21.73
C GLY A 126 -25.68 -26.09 -22.60
N MET A 127 -25.51 -24.89 -22.03
CA MET A 127 -25.11 -23.69 -22.77
C MET A 127 -23.59 -23.56 -22.88
N MET A 128 -22.94 -24.51 -23.55
CA MET A 128 -21.48 -24.54 -23.70
C MET A 128 -20.91 -23.41 -24.58
N MET A 129 -21.75 -22.79 -25.42
CA MET A 129 -21.34 -21.73 -26.36
C MET A 129 -21.38 -20.32 -25.76
N LEU A 130 -22.04 -20.14 -24.60
CA LEU A 130 -22.07 -18.86 -23.92
C LEU A 130 -20.85 -18.73 -23.01
N SER A 131 -20.09 -17.65 -23.18
CA SER A 131 -18.95 -17.35 -22.32
C SER A 131 -19.43 -17.06 -20.88
N PRO A 132 -19.00 -17.86 -19.88
CA PRO A 132 -19.37 -17.60 -18.48
C PRO A 132 -18.95 -16.22 -17.98
N MET A 133 -17.88 -15.66 -18.55
CA MET A 133 -17.35 -14.33 -18.20
C MET A 133 -18.31 -13.19 -18.55
N LEU A 134 -19.09 -13.31 -19.63
CA LEU A 134 -20.06 -12.28 -20.02
C LEU A 134 -21.27 -12.28 -19.09
N ILE A 135 -21.68 -13.46 -18.62
CA ILE A 135 -22.83 -13.63 -17.72
C ILE A 135 -22.45 -13.29 -16.28
N SER A 136 -21.37 -13.88 -15.78
CA SER A 136 -20.26 -13.17 -15.14
C SER A 136 -20.44 -11.75 -14.59
N LEU A 137 -20.10 -10.84 -15.50
CA LEU A 137 -19.81 -9.43 -15.25
C LEU A 137 -20.91 -8.66 -14.50
N PRO A 138 -22.20 -8.69 -14.90
CA PRO A 138 -23.23 -7.95 -14.18
C PRO A 138 -23.38 -8.37 -12.71
N PHE A 139 -23.21 -9.66 -12.38
CA PHE A 139 -23.27 -10.12 -10.99
C PHE A 139 -22.08 -9.61 -10.18
N LYS A 140 -20.88 -9.58 -10.77
CA LYS A 140 -19.69 -9.01 -10.12
C LYS A 140 -19.87 -7.52 -9.85
N LEU A 141 -20.36 -6.76 -10.84
CA LEU A 141 -20.61 -5.33 -10.69
C LEU A 141 -21.68 -5.06 -9.64
N LEU A 142 -22.76 -5.85 -9.64
CA LEU A 142 -23.81 -5.76 -8.64
C LEU A 142 -23.28 -6.05 -7.23
N LEU A 143 -22.53 -7.14 -7.05
CA LEU A 143 -21.91 -7.44 -5.75
C LEU A 143 -20.99 -6.29 -5.31
N PHE A 144 -20.12 -5.82 -6.20
CA PHE A 144 -19.15 -4.78 -5.89
C PHE A 144 -19.82 -3.45 -5.49
N VAL A 145 -20.94 -3.08 -6.12
CA VAL A 145 -21.71 -1.89 -5.73
C VAL A 145 -22.48 -2.12 -4.42
N LEU A 146 -23.07 -3.31 -4.24
CA LEU A 146 -23.84 -3.62 -3.03
C LEU A 146 -23.02 -3.61 -1.74
N VAL A 147 -21.75 -4.02 -1.82
CA VAL A 147 -20.85 -4.04 -0.66
C VAL A 147 -20.08 -2.73 -0.48
N ASP A 148 -20.41 -1.70 -1.27
CA ASP A 148 -19.64 -0.45 -1.35
C ASP A 148 -18.14 -0.72 -1.54
N GLY A 149 -17.82 -1.49 -2.58
CA GLY A 149 -16.48 -2.04 -2.81
C GLY A 149 -15.39 -0.98 -2.90
N TRP A 150 -15.71 0.24 -3.36
CA TRP A 150 -14.75 1.34 -3.37
C TRP A 150 -14.39 1.82 -1.97
N ALA A 151 -15.38 2.06 -1.09
CA ALA A 151 -15.11 2.44 0.29
C ALA A 151 -14.36 1.34 1.04
N MET A 152 -14.74 0.08 0.83
CA MET A 152 -14.05 -1.07 1.44
C MET A 152 -12.59 -1.18 1.01
N MET A 153 -12.29 -1.01 -0.28
CA MET A 153 -10.91 -1.04 -0.79
C MET A 153 -10.08 0.11 -0.26
N VAL A 154 -10.60 1.33 -0.32
CA VAL A 154 -9.90 2.52 0.18
C VAL A 154 -9.68 2.44 1.68
N GLY A 155 -10.70 2.01 2.44
CA GLY A 155 -10.60 1.84 3.88
C GLY A 155 -9.59 0.76 4.26
N SER A 156 -9.55 -0.37 3.55
CA SER A 156 -8.59 -1.45 3.81
C SER A 156 -7.15 -1.02 3.51
N LEU A 157 -6.94 -0.22 2.46
CA LEU A 157 -5.63 0.34 2.14
C LEU A 157 -5.20 1.38 3.18
N ALA A 158 -6.09 2.30 3.57
CA ALA A 158 -5.77 3.33 4.54
C ALA A 158 -5.50 2.76 5.94
N ALA A 159 -6.28 1.77 6.39
CA ALA A 159 -6.07 1.09 7.66
C ALA A 159 -4.81 0.21 7.70
N GLY A 160 -4.26 -0.14 6.54
CA GLY A 160 -3.04 -0.95 6.43
C GLY A 160 -1.75 -0.20 6.79
N TYR A 161 -1.78 1.13 6.83
CA TYR A 161 -0.61 1.95 7.17
C TYR A 161 -0.69 2.45 8.61
N ALA A 162 0.39 2.22 9.35
CA ALA A 162 0.65 2.92 10.61
C ALA A 162 1.03 4.37 10.31
N VAL A 163 0.26 5.30 10.86
CA VAL A 163 0.46 6.74 10.69
C VAL A 163 1.28 7.28 11.86
N VAL A 164 2.36 8.00 11.55
CA VAL A 164 3.24 8.66 12.54
C VAL A 164 2.40 9.58 13.43
N GLY A 165 2.41 9.31 14.75
CA GLY A 165 1.63 10.06 15.76
C GLY A 165 0.28 9.45 16.14
N SER A 166 -0.07 8.27 15.63
CA SER A 166 -1.19 7.48 16.17
C SER A 166 -0.73 6.70 17.41
N PRO A 167 -1.53 6.66 18.50
CA PRO A 167 -1.22 5.86 19.67
C PRO A 167 -1.16 4.35 19.38
#